data_AF-A0A956YZK3-F1
#
_entry.id   AF-A0A956YZK3-F1
#
_cell.length_a   1.000
_cell.length_b   1.000
_cell.length_c   1.000
_cell.angle_alpha   90.00
_cell.angle_beta   90.00
_cell.angle_gamma   90.00
#
_symmetry.space_group_name_H-M   'P 1'
#
loop_
_entity.id
_entity.type
_entity.pdbx_description
1 polymer ?
#
loop_
_entity_poly.entity_id
_entity_poly.type
_entity_poly.pdbx_seq_one_letter_code
_entity_poly.pdbx_strand_id
1 'polypeptide(L)'
;MAAQSTTRLGNEQPKNTMSSGWTRVLIWVTIIFITFWVLYPFAWAIITSFKTQRQALEPTFVPFLQFDPSIENWAAELGLAGRETATAIGN
;
A
#
# COMPACT_ATOMS: atom_id res chain seq x y z
N MET A 1 -4.42 19.30 68.99
CA MET A 1 -4.29 20.09 67.74
C MET A 1 -2.92 19.81 67.13
N ALA A 2 -2.78 19.93 65.80
CA ALA A 2 -1.70 19.46 64.90
C ALA A 2 -1.99 18.06 64.30
N ALA A 3 -2.91 17.95 63.34
CA ALA A 3 -2.84 18.34 61.93
C ALA A 3 -2.15 17.28 61.06
N GLN A 4 -2.93 16.76 60.13
CA GLN A 4 -2.64 15.67 59.21
C GLN A 4 -1.57 16.09 58.20
N SER A 5 -0.63 15.19 57.91
CA SER A 5 0.14 15.26 56.67
C SER A 5 0.27 13.86 56.11
N THR A 6 -0.85 13.42 55.54
CA THR A 6 -0.92 12.39 54.51
C THR A 6 0.07 12.73 53.40
N THR A 7 1.29 12.21 53.49
CA THR A 7 2.22 12.22 52.35
C THR A 7 1.67 11.23 51.33
N ARG A 8 0.86 11.75 50.40
CA ARG A 8 0.40 11.02 49.21
C ARG A 8 1.66 10.52 48.50
N LEU A 9 1.88 9.21 48.54
CA LEU A 9 2.84 8.55 47.66
C LEU A 9 2.35 8.79 46.25
N GLY A 10 2.89 9.86 45.65
CA GLY A 10 2.65 10.25 44.28
C GLY A 10 2.92 9.06 43.40
N ASN A 11 1.88 8.65 42.70
CA ASN A 11 1.88 7.68 41.64
C ASN A 11 2.65 8.32 40.47
N GLU A 12 3.98 8.34 40.59
CA GLU A 12 4.89 8.75 39.53
C GLU A 12 4.89 7.65 38.47
N GLN A 13 3.91 7.72 37.56
CA GLN A 13 3.96 6.98 36.31
C GLN A 13 5.26 7.36 35.59
N PRO A 14 6.09 6.39 35.15
CA PRO A 14 7.31 6.72 34.42
C PRO A 14 6.91 7.52 33.19
N LYS A 15 7.36 8.78 33.17
CA LYS A 15 7.10 9.68 32.05
C LYS A 15 7.93 9.21 30.86
N ASN A 16 7.38 8.32 30.07
CA ASN A 16 7.94 7.86 28.79
C ASN A 16 7.84 9.00 27.74
N THR A 17 8.39 10.18 28.03
CA THR A 17 8.41 11.30 27.09
C THR A 17 9.76 11.36 26.42
N MET A 18 9.95 10.52 25.42
CA MET A 18 10.92 10.80 24.39
C MET A 18 10.17 11.12 23.10
N SER A 19 9.35 12.17 23.13
CA SER A 19 8.89 12.83 21.91
C SER A 19 10.02 13.71 21.38
N SER A 20 11.11 13.06 20.95
CA SER A 20 12.09 13.74 20.12
C SER A 20 11.43 13.98 18.76
N GLY A 21 11.62 15.16 18.16
CA GLY A 21 11.11 15.44 16.81
C GLY A 21 11.55 14.36 15.80
N TRP A 22 12.72 13.76 16.05
CA TRP A 22 13.27 12.61 15.33
C TRP A 22 12.39 11.36 15.36
N THR A 23 11.81 11.01 16.50
CA THR A 23 10.87 9.88 16.59
C THR A 23 9.67 10.09 15.67
N ARG A 24 9.13 11.32 15.61
CA ARG A 24 8.00 11.66 14.72
C ARG A 24 8.42 11.55 13.24
N VAL A 25 9.60 12.03 12.89
CA VAL A 25 10.14 11.93 11.52
C VAL A 25 10.31 10.46 11.12
N LEU A 26 10.90 9.63 11.98
CA LEU A 26 11.09 8.20 11.71
C LEU A 26 9.75 7.49 11.49
N ILE A 27 8.75 7.76 12.33
CA ILE A 27 7.40 7.20 12.16
C ILE A 27 6.82 7.57 10.79
N TRP A 28 6.89 8.84 10.38
CA TRP A 28 6.38 9.26 9.08
C TRP A 28 7.13 8.63 7.91
N VAL A 29 8.46 8.54 8.00
CA VAL A 29 9.28 7.85 6.98
C VAL A 29 8.86 6.39 6.87
N THR A 30 8.70 5.69 7.99
CA THR A 30 8.23 4.30 8.01
C THR A 30 6.84 4.15 7.41
N ILE A 31 5.90 5.04 7.76
CA ILE A 31 4.54 5.01 7.18
C ILE A 31 4.59 5.17 5.67
N ILE A 32 5.33 6.16 5.17
CA ILE A 32 5.47 6.42 3.74
C ILE A 32 6.10 5.21 3.06
N PHE A 33 7.17 4.66 3.63
CA PHE A 33 7.84 3.49 3.09
C PHE A 33 6.91 2.27 3.00
N ILE A 34 6.20 1.94 4.08
CA ILE A 34 5.24 0.83 4.10
C ILE A 34 4.10 1.08 3.11
N THR A 35 3.63 2.32 3.00
CA THR A 35 2.57 2.69 2.05
C THR A 35 3.02 2.41 0.62
N PHE A 36 4.21 2.86 0.23
CA PHE A 36 4.76 2.57 -1.09
C PHE A 36 4.99 1.08 -1.31
N TRP A 37 5.49 0.37 -0.29
CA TRP A 37 5.69 -1.07 -0.35
C TRP A 37 4.39 -1.83 -0.60
N VAL A 38 3.30 -1.45 0.07
CA VAL A 38 1.98 -2.05 -0.10
C VAL A 38 1.37 -1.69 -1.45
N LEU A 39 1.55 -0.46 -1.92
CA LEU A 39 1.01 -0.01 -3.22
C LEU A 39 1.79 -0.55 -4.41
N TYR A 40 3.07 -0.89 -4.24
CA TYR A 40 3.94 -1.39 -5.30
C TYR A 40 3.36 -2.55 -6.12
N PRO A 41 2.89 -3.68 -5.53
CA PRO A 41 2.34 -4.79 -6.31
C PRO A 41 1.10 -4.40 -7.12
N PHE A 42 0.27 -3.47 -6.62
CA PHE A 42 -0.91 -3.00 -7.34
C PHE A 42 -0.53 -2.10 -8.51
N ALA A 43 0.40 -1.16 -8.30
CA ALA A 43 0.93 -0.33 -9.37
C ALA A 43 1.58 -1.19 -10.46
N TRP A 44 2.36 -2.18 -10.07
CA TRP A 44 2.98 -3.14 -10.99
C TRP A 44 1.93 -3.94 -11.78
N ALA A 45 0.87 -4.43 -11.12
CA ALA A 45 -0.19 -5.18 -11.78
C ALA A 45 -0.96 -4.32 -12.79
N ILE A 46 -1.27 -3.06 -12.46
CA ILE A 46 -1.93 -2.12 -13.36
C ILE A 46 -1.05 -1.85 -14.59
N ILE A 47 0.23 -1.54 -14.38
CA ILE A 47 1.18 -1.30 -15.48
C ILE A 47 1.29 -2.53 -16.38
N THR A 48 1.39 -3.72 -15.78
CA THR A 48 1.52 -4.99 -16.52
C THR A 48 0.24 -5.34 -17.27
N SER A 49 -0.94 -4.97 -16.75
CA SER A 49 -2.22 -5.21 -17.42
C SER A 49 -2.33 -4.50 -18.77
N PHE A 50 -1.69 -3.33 -18.91
CA PHE A 50 -1.62 -2.58 -20.17
C PHE A 50 -0.47 -3.01 -21.09
N LYS A 51 0.35 -3.98 -20.70
CA LYS A 51 1.39 -4.52 -21.58
C LYS A 51 0.83 -5.60 -22.50
N THR A 52 1.30 -5.62 -23.74
CA THR A 52 1.10 -6.77 -24.63
C THR A 52 1.80 -8.01 -24.04
N GLN A 53 1.29 -9.23 -24.30
CA GLN A 53 1.86 -10.49 -23.76
C GLN A 53 3.37 -10.61 -24.00
N ARG A 54 3.85 -10.14 -25.16
CA ARG A 54 5.27 -10.17 -25.50
C ARG A 54 6.11 -9.20 -24.67
N GLN A 55 5.58 -8.01 -24.37
CA GLN A 55 6.26 -6.97 -23.59
C GLN A 55 6.15 -7.18 -22.08
N ALA A 56 5.19 -8.00 -21.62
CA ALA A 56 5.10 -8.42 -20.22
C ALA A 56 6.28 -9.30 -19.78
N LEU A 57 6.92 -10.00 -20.72
CA LEU A 57 8.14 -10.78 -20.49
C LEU A 57 9.41 -9.93 -20.39
N GLU A 58 9.32 -8.65 -20.76
CA GLU A 58 10.44 -7.72 -20.69
C GLU A 58 10.38 -6.91 -19.38
N PRO A 59 11.52 -6.62 -18.73
CA PRO A 59 11.60 -5.90 -17.47
C PRO A 59 11.42 -4.38 -17.67
N THR A 60 10.35 -3.98 -18.35
CA THR A 60 9.94 -2.59 -18.58
C THR A 60 8.95 -2.15 -17.49
N PHE A 61 9.01 -0.91 -17.03
CA PHE A 61 8.16 -0.39 -15.95
C PHE A 61 7.48 0.94 -16.30
N VAL A 62 8.01 1.68 -17.28
CA VAL A 62 7.51 3.02 -17.61
C VAL A 62 6.61 2.97 -18.85
N PRO A 63 5.28 3.19 -18.71
CA PRO A 63 4.38 3.27 -19.86
C PRO A 63 4.73 4.48 -20.74
N PHE A 64 4.45 4.39 -22.05
CA PHE A 64 4.73 5.40 -23.08
C PHE A 64 6.21 5.66 -23.39
N LEU A 65 7.12 5.34 -22.47
CA LEU A 65 8.57 5.48 -22.66
C LEU A 65 9.24 4.14 -23.01
N GLN A 66 8.78 3.04 -22.41
CA GLN A 66 9.41 1.72 -22.58
C GLN A 66 8.51 0.69 -23.28
N PHE A 67 7.21 0.92 -23.33
CA PHE A 67 6.25 0.06 -24.03
C PHE A 67 5.02 0.86 -24.45
N ASP A 68 4.34 0.38 -25.49
CA ASP A 68 3.12 0.97 -26.01
C ASP A 68 1.92 0.37 -25.25
N PRO A 69 1.18 1.14 -24.44
CA PRO A 69 0.09 0.60 -23.65
C PRO A 69 -1.06 0.14 -24.55
N SER A 70 -1.46 -1.12 -24.42
CA SER A 70 -2.56 -1.70 -25.21
C SER A 70 -3.80 -1.96 -24.34
N ILE A 71 -4.98 -1.79 -24.95
CA ILE A 71 -6.29 -2.15 -24.38
C ILE A 71 -6.79 -3.49 -24.95
N GLU A 72 -6.00 -4.12 -25.82
CA GLU A 72 -6.33 -5.39 -26.47
C GLU A 72 -6.60 -6.52 -25.45
N ASN A 73 -5.83 -6.59 -24.37
CA ASN A 73 -6.08 -7.54 -23.28
C ASN A 73 -7.46 -7.35 -22.66
N TRP A 74 -7.85 -6.11 -22.35
CA TRP A 74 -9.16 -5.82 -21.79
C TRP A 74 -10.30 -6.11 -22.78
N ALA A 75 -10.10 -5.85 -24.07
CA ALA A 75 -11.07 -6.18 -25.11
C ALA A 75 -11.26 -7.70 -25.26
N ALA A 76 -10.18 -8.48 -25.16
CA ALA A 76 -10.24 -9.94 -25.17
C ALA A 76 -10.94 -10.51 -23.92
N GLU A 77 -10.58 -9.99 -22.74
CA GLU A 77 -11.13 -10.40 -21.45
C GLU A 77 -12.62 -10.02 -21.32
N LEU A 78 -13.02 -8.82 -21.71
CA LEU A 78 -14.42 -8.37 -21.61
C LEU A 78 -15.30 -8.86 -22.79
N GLY A 79 -14.70 -9.29 -23.89
CA GLY A 79 -15.41 -9.77 -25.08
C GLY A 79 -15.72 -11.27 -25.06
N LEU A 80 -14.69 -12.09 -25.27
CA LEU A 80 -14.84 -13.55 -25.42
C LEU A 80 -14.79 -14.27 -24.06
N ALA A 81 -13.75 -14.00 -23.27
CA ALA A 81 -13.57 -14.66 -21.96
C ALA A 81 -14.64 -14.24 -20.95
N GLY A 82 -15.11 -12.99 -21.00
CA GLY A 82 -16.13 -12.46 -20.11
C GLY A 82 -17.49 -13.15 -20.30
N ARG A 83 -17.83 -13.55 -21.52
CA ARG A 83 -19.08 -14.27 -21.81
C ARG A 83 -19.04 -15.70 -21.27
N GLU A 84 -17.90 -16.38 -21.39
CA GLU A 84 -17.68 -17.72 -20.83
C GLU A 84 -17.66 -17.68 -19.29
N THR A 85 -16.99 -16.69 -18.71
CA THR A 85 -16.92 -16.49 -17.25
C THR A 85 -18.30 -16.14 -16.67
N ALA A 86 -19.07 -15.27 -17.33
CA ALA A 86 -20.44 -14.96 -16.92
C ALA A 86 -21.38 -16.17 -16.97
N THR A 87 -21.18 -17.05 -17.97
CA THR A 87 -21.93 -18.30 -18.08
C THR A 87 -21.55 -19.29 -16.98
N ALA A 88 -20.27 -19.34 -16.59
CA ALA A 88 -19.78 -20.21 -15.52
C ALA A 88 -20.20 -19.76 -14.11
N ILE A 89 -20.41 -18.46 -13.88
CA ILE A 89 -20.90 -17.91 -12.60
C ILE A 89 -22.44 -17.96 -12.50
N GLY A 90 -23.13 -17.95 -13.64
CA GLY A 90 -24.60 -17.97 -13.71
C GLY A 90 -25.25 -19.36 -13.59
N ASN A 91 -24.45 -20.42 -13.58
CA ASN A 91 -24.87 -21.82 -13.34
C ASN A 91 -24.55 -22.26 -11.91
#